data_AF-A0A6M0ATC3-F1
#
_entry.id   AF-A0A6M0ATC3-F1
#
_cell.length_a   1.000
_cell.length_b   1.000
_cell.length_c   1.000
_cell.angle_alpha   90.00
_cell.angle_beta   90.00
_cell.angle_gamma   90.00
#
_symmetry.space_group_name_H-M   'P 1'
#
loop_
_entity.id
_entity.type
_entity.pdbx_description
1 polymer ?
#
loop_
_entity_poly.entity_id
_entity_poly.type
_entity_poly.pdbx_seq_one_letter_code
_entity_poly.pdbx_strand_id
1 'polypeptide(L)'
;MQFAQRLQPLQANVFADMDQAKALAAAGKEIIDLSLGSSDLPAPNHVCAAIEASLYEPSTHGYLLFHGTRAFRQAAASWYTEKFGIPVDPETEVLQLIGSQEGTAHLPLAVLN
;
A
#
# COMPACT_ATOMS: atom_id res chain seq x y z
N MET A 1 -33.02 5.92 3.38
CA MET A 1 -31.67 6.53 3.43
C MET A 1 -31.30 6.96 2.02
N GLN A 2 -30.74 8.16 1.84
CA GLN A 2 -30.20 8.60 0.55
C GLN A 2 -28.67 8.54 0.62
N PHE A 3 -28.06 7.82 -0.33
CA PHE A 3 -26.60 7.71 -0.44
C PHE A 3 -26.02 8.91 -1.20
N ALA A 4 -24.75 9.23 -0.94
CA ALA A 4 -24.03 10.27 -1.68
C ALA A 4 -23.83 9.87 -3.16
N GLN A 5 -23.97 10.83 -4.07
CA GLN A 5 -23.88 10.59 -5.52
C GLN A 5 -22.53 9.99 -5.94
N ARG A 6 -21.42 10.40 -5.29
CA ARG A 6 -20.07 9.87 -5.56
C ARG A 6 -19.91 8.36 -5.31
N LEU A 7 -20.85 7.71 -4.62
CA LEU A 7 -20.86 6.27 -4.42
C LEU A 7 -21.53 5.52 -5.58
N GLN A 8 -22.36 6.20 -6.39
CA GLN A 8 -23.08 5.57 -7.50
C GLN A 8 -22.18 4.84 -8.51
N PRO A 9 -20.98 5.32 -8.89
CA PRO A 9 -20.11 4.58 -9.80
C PRO A 9 -19.35 3.42 -9.15
N LEU A 10 -19.31 3.31 -7.82
CA LEU A 10 -18.56 2.27 -7.09
C LEU A 10 -19.37 0.98 -6.92
N GLN A 11 -19.81 0.38 -8.04
CA GLN A 11 -20.75 -0.75 -8.03
C GLN A 11 -20.10 -2.13 -8.10
N ALA A 12 -18.87 -2.22 -8.62
CA ALA A 12 -18.18 -3.49 -8.84
C ALA A 12 -16.90 -3.58 -8.02
N ASN A 13 -16.54 -4.79 -7.60
CA ASN A 13 -15.31 -5.08 -6.89
C ASN A 13 -14.65 -6.33 -7.46
N VAL A 14 -13.61 -6.12 -8.26
CA VAL A 14 -12.87 -7.20 -8.92
C VAL A 14 -12.32 -8.24 -7.95
N PHE A 15 -11.94 -7.84 -6.73
CA PHE A 15 -11.46 -8.79 -5.71
C PHE A 15 -12.59 -9.70 -5.21
N ALA A 16 -13.79 -9.16 -5.03
CA ALA A 16 -14.95 -9.94 -4.63
C ALA A 16 -15.39 -10.90 -5.75
N ASP A 17 -15.36 -10.44 -6.99
CA ASP A 17 -15.69 -11.26 -8.16
C ASP A 17 -14.69 -12.41 -8.33
N MET A 18 -13.39 -12.15 -8.15
CA MET A 18 -12.36 -13.19 -8.21
C MET A 18 -12.42 -14.18 -7.05
N ASP A 19 -12.74 -13.72 -5.84
CA ASP A 19 -12.95 -14.62 -4.69
C ASP A 19 -14.08 -15.64 -4.96
N GLN A 20 -15.22 -15.17 -5.47
CA GLN A 20 -16.33 -16.04 -5.86
C GLN A 20 -15.94 -17.01 -6.98
N ALA A 21 -15.26 -16.51 -8.02
CA ALA A 21 -14.82 -17.33 -9.14
C ALA A 21 -13.87 -18.45 -8.69
N LYS A 22 -12.92 -18.14 -7.80
CA LYS A 22 -11.99 -19.11 -7.21
C LYS A 22 -12.72 -20.18 -6.38
N ALA A 23 -13.67 -19.77 -5.55
CA ALA A 23 -14.47 -20.70 -4.75
C ALA A 23 -15.26 -21.69 -5.62
N LEU A 24 -15.86 -21.21 -6.72
CA LEU A 24 -16.57 -22.07 -7.67
C LEU A 24 -15.63 -23.00 -8.44
N ALA A 25 -14.46 -22.50 -8.85
CA ALA A 25 -13.48 -23.29 -9.59
C ALA A 25 -12.87 -24.42 -8.75
N ALA A 26 -12.66 -24.19 -7.45
CA ALA A 26 -12.08 -25.14 -6.51
C ALA A 26 -13.00 -26.33 -6.15
N ALA A 27 -14.22 -26.41 -6.70
CA ALA A 27 -15.20 -27.46 -6.42
C ALA A 27 -14.73 -28.87 -6.88
N GLY A 28 -13.82 -29.47 -6.09
CA GLY A 28 -13.23 -30.79 -6.30
C GLY A 28 -12.04 -30.83 -7.26
N LYS A 29 -11.46 -29.67 -7.61
CA LYS A 29 -10.35 -29.58 -8.56
C LYS A 29 -9.15 -28.87 -7.93
N GLU A 30 -7.96 -29.35 -8.25
CA GLU A 30 -6.72 -28.61 -8.01
C GLU A 30 -6.66 -27.42 -8.97
N ILE A 31 -6.37 -26.24 -8.43
CA ILE A 31 -6.35 -24.98 -9.19
C ILE A 31 -4.94 -24.39 -9.13
N ILE A 32 -4.40 -24.05 -10.30
CA ILE A 32 -3.23 -23.18 -10.42
C ILE A 32 -3.76 -21.74 -10.48
N ASP A 33 -3.61 -21.01 -9.39
CA ASP A 33 -4.13 -19.65 -9.28
C ASP A 33 -3.11 -18.63 -9.80
N LEU A 34 -3.46 -18.00 -10.93
CA LEU A 34 -2.71 -16.90 -11.54
C LEU A 34 -3.58 -15.64 -11.67
N SER A 35 -4.64 -15.52 -10.86
CA SER A 35 -5.70 -14.51 -11.03
C SER A 35 -5.38 -13.16 -10.38
N LEU A 36 -4.65 -13.16 -9.26
CA LEU A 36 -4.31 -11.98 -8.49
C LEU A 36 -2.80 -11.87 -8.30
N GLY A 37 -2.25 -10.66 -8.42
CA GLY A 37 -0.82 -10.38 -8.31
C GLY A 37 -0.28 -10.40 -6.88
N SER A 38 -0.54 -11.46 -6.12
CA SER A 38 0.05 -11.68 -4.79
C SER A 38 1.35 -12.47 -4.92
N SER A 39 2.41 -12.02 -4.24
CA SER A 39 3.66 -12.78 -4.12
C SER A 39 3.44 -14.06 -3.33
N ASP A 40 3.93 -15.19 -3.84
CA ASP A 40 4.06 -16.47 -3.15
C ASP A 40 5.38 -16.55 -2.35
N LEU A 41 6.33 -15.67 -2.64
CA LEU A 41 7.59 -15.56 -1.92
C LEU A 41 7.44 -14.74 -0.62
N PRO A 42 8.15 -15.12 0.46
CA PRO A 42 8.16 -14.36 1.70
C PRO A 42 8.90 -13.03 1.54
N ALA A 43 8.59 -12.08 2.42
CA ALA A 43 9.40 -10.87 2.56
C ALA A 43 10.84 -11.25 2.98
N PRO A 44 11.86 -10.47 2.57
CA PRO A 44 13.24 -10.73 2.98
C PRO A 44 13.43 -10.71 4.50
N ASN A 45 14.21 -11.65 5.04
CA ASN A 45 14.40 -11.83 6.50
C ASN A 45 14.79 -10.54 7.24
N HIS A 46 15.64 -9.70 6.64
CA HIS A 46 16.09 -8.45 7.26
C HIS A 46 14.94 -7.44 7.45
N VAL A 47 13.92 -7.47 6.59
CA VAL A 47 12.72 -6.63 6.71
C VAL A 47 11.87 -7.11 7.89
N CYS A 48 11.63 -8.43 7.97
CA CYS A 48 10.90 -9.03 9.09
C CYS A 48 11.59 -8.74 10.43
N ALA A 49 12.92 -8.87 10.49
CA ALA A 49 13.71 -8.57 11.68
C ALA A 49 13.64 -7.08 12.08
N ALA A 50 13.62 -6.15 11.12
CA ALA A 50 13.47 -4.73 11.41
C ALA A 50 12.09 -4.40 11.99
N ILE A 51 11.03 -5.03 11.47
CA ILE A 51 9.67 -4.91 12.02
C ILE A 51 9.64 -5.49 13.44
N GLU A 52 10.16 -6.70 13.64
CA GLU A 52 10.20 -7.35 14.96
C GLU A 52 10.90 -6.47 16.00
N ALA A 53 12.08 -5.95 15.67
CA ALA A 53 12.82 -5.06 16.56
C ALA A 53 12.02 -3.79 16.91
N SER A 54 11.27 -3.23 15.97
CA SER A 54 10.46 -2.02 16.20
C SER A 54 9.33 -2.23 17.20
N LEU A 55 8.79 -3.46 17.32
CA LEU A 55 7.69 -3.75 18.26
C LEU A 55 8.09 -3.53 19.73
N TYR A 56 9.37 -3.75 20.04
CA TYR A 56 9.90 -3.61 21.40
C TYR A 56 10.40 -2.20 21.71
N GLU A 57 10.40 -1.27 20.75
CA GLU A 57 10.85 0.10 20.93
C GLU A 57 9.69 0.99 21.40
N PRO A 58 9.68 1.49 22.65
CA PRO A 58 8.56 2.26 23.19
C PRO A 58 8.23 3.52 22.39
N SER A 59 9.20 4.11 21.69
CA SER A 59 8.97 5.31 20.86
C SER A 59 8.02 5.05 19.68
N THR A 60 7.77 3.78 19.34
CA THR A 60 6.92 3.41 18.18
C THR A 60 5.44 3.28 18.52
N HIS A 61 5.06 3.32 19.80
CA HIS A 61 3.67 3.08 20.23
C HIS A 61 2.77 4.32 20.14
N GLY A 62 3.37 5.50 20.04
CA GLY A 62 2.65 6.77 19.95
C GLY A 62 2.22 7.13 18.52
N TYR A 63 1.49 8.25 18.40
CA TYR A 63 1.16 8.81 17.08
C TYR A 63 2.41 9.20 16.30
N LEU A 64 2.50 8.72 15.07
CA LEU A 64 3.55 9.12 14.14
C LEU A 64 3.20 10.47 13.49
N LEU A 65 3.86 11.54 13.93
CA LEU A 65 3.72 12.87 13.32
C LEU A 65 4.74 13.07 12.18
N PHE A 66 4.57 14.11 11.38
CA PHE A 66 5.38 14.38 10.19
C PHE A 66 6.91 14.41 10.45
N HIS A 67 7.35 14.93 11.60
CA HIS A 67 8.77 14.89 11.96
C HIS A 67 9.27 13.46 12.22
N GLY A 68 8.41 12.57 12.72
CA GLY A 68 8.74 11.17 12.98
C GLY A 68 8.93 10.35 11.70
N THR A 69 8.41 10.80 10.55
CA THR A 69 8.60 10.10 9.27
C THR A 69 9.88 10.50 8.53
N ARG A 70 10.69 11.41 9.09
CA ARG A 70 11.86 11.99 8.40
C ARG A 70 12.84 10.93 7.90
N ALA A 71 13.17 9.94 8.73
CA ALA A 71 14.08 8.86 8.34
C ALA A 71 13.55 8.06 7.14
N PHE A 72 12.25 7.75 7.11
CA PHE A 72 11.60 7.10 5.96
C PHE A 72 11.67 7.98 4.71
N ARG A 73 11.33 9.28 4.83
CA ARG A 73 11.34 10.21 3.70
C ARG A 73 12.73 10.36 3.09
N GLN A 74 13.77 10.46 3.92
CA GLN A 74 15.17 10.50 3.48
C GLN A 74 15.59 9.21 2.75
N ALA A 75 15.23 8.05 3.29
CA ALA A 75 15.52 6.76 2.66
C ALA A 75 14.82 6.62 1.29
N ALA A 76 13.56 7.02 1.20
CA ALA A 76 12.79 7.00 -0.05
C ALA A 76 13.39 7.93 -1.12
N ALA A 77 13.72 9.17 -0.75
CA ALA A 77 14.35 10.14 -1.65
C ALA A 77 15.72 9.66 -2.16
N SER A 78 16.54 9.09 -1.27
CA SER A 78 17.85 8.55 -1.61
C SER A 78 17.72 7.38 -2.59
N TRP A 79 16.84 6.42 -2.29
CA TRP A 79 16.58 5.27 -3.18
C TRP A 79 16.10 5.71 -4.56
N TYR A 80 15.22 6.71 -4.63
CA TYR A 80 14.69 7.22 -5.89
C TYR A 80 15.80 7.90 -6.72
N THR A 81 16.63 8.70 -6.05
CA THR A 81 17.78 9.37 -6.68
C THR A 81 18.81 8.35 -7.19
N GLU A 82 19.16 7.34 -6.39
CA GLU A 82 20.11 6.30 -6.78
C GLU A 82 19.60 5.46 -7.96
N LYS A 83 18.30 5.12 -7.94
CA LYS A 83 17.70 4.27 -8.96
C LYS A 83 17.46 4.98 -10.30
N PHE A 84 17.03 6.24 -10.25
CA PHE A 84 16.56 6.96 -11.42
C PHE A 84 17.42 8.17 -11.81
N GLY A 85 18.38 8.57 -10.97
CA GLY A 85 19.21 9.77 -11.18
C GLY A 85 18.45 11.09 -11.01
N ILE A 86 17.24 11.06 -10.45
CA ILE A 86 16.39 12.24 -10.26
C ILE A 86 16.47 12.66 -8.79
N PRO A 87 16.98 13.86 -8.47
CA PRO A 87 16.99 14.35 -7.10
C PRO A 87 15.57 14.54 -6.57
N VAL A 88 15.33 14.11 -5.34
CA VAL A 88 14.04 14.24 -4.63
C VAL A 88 14.29 14.89 -3.27
N ASP A 89 13.55 15.96 -2.95
CA ASP A 89 13.58 16.60 -1.64
C ASP A 89 12.71 15.83 -0.63
N PRO A 90 13.29 15.20 0.41
CA PRO A 90 12.53 14.45 1.40
C PRO A 90 11.56 15.30 2.22
N GLU A 91 11.74 16.63 2.30
CA GLU A 91 10.86 17.52 3.07
C GLU A 91 9.63 17.98 2.29
N THR A 92 9.68 18.01 0.97
CA THR A 92 8.62 18.59 0.14
C THR A 92 8.05 17.64 -0.92
N GLU A 93 8.78 16.59 -1.30
CA GLU A 93 8.44 15.72 -2.45
C GLU A 93 8.20 14.25 -2.06
N VAL A 94 8.15 13.93 -0.76
CA VAL A 94 7.88 12.57 -0.28
C VAL A 94 6.71 12.55 0.72
N LEU A 95 5.68 11.77 0.37
CA LEU A 95 4.54 11.49 1.23
C LEU A 95 4.39 9.98 1.44
N GLN A 96 4.29 9.54 2.70
CA GLN A 96 4.00 8.16 3.04
C GLN A 96 2.48 7.90 2.91
N LEU A 97 2.13 6.74 2.35
CA LEU A 97 0.76 6.35 2.05
C LEU A 97 0.46 4.97 2.62
N ILE A 98 -0.82 4.64 2.79
CA ILE A 98 -1.27 3.29 3.17
C ILE A 98 -1.37 2.44 1.90
N GLY A 99 -0.22 2.27 1.24
CA GLY A 99 -0.13 1.62 -0.06
C GLY A 99 -0.64 2.47 -1.22
N SER A 100 -0.38 2.00 -2.43
CA SER A 100 -0.71 2.72 -3.66
C SER A 100 -2.22 2.88 -3.87
N GLN A 101 -3.03 1.90 -3.46
CA GLN A 101 -4.48 1.93 -3.63
C GLN A 101 -5.12 3.12 -2.92
N GLU A 102 -4.69 3.40 -1.68
CA GLU A 102 -5.17 4.55 -0.91
C GLU A 102 -4.68 5.86 -1.55
N GLY A 103 -3.40 5.97 -1.89
CA GLY A 103 -2.86 7.16 -2.53
C GLY A 103 -3.54 7.50 -3.86
N THR A 104 -3.76 6.49 -4.72
CA THR A 104 -4.45 6.69 -6.00
C THR A 104 -5.91 7.06 -5.81
N ALA A 105 -6.59 6.54 -4.78
CA ALA A 105 -7.97 6.92 -4.48
C ALA A 105 -8.09 8.37 -3.99
N HIS A 106 -7.11 8.87 -3.21
CA HIS A 106 -7.15 10.22 -2.67
C HIS A 106 -6.55 11.29 -3.60
N LEU A 107 -5.61 10.94 -4.47
CA LEU A 107 -4.94 11.90 -5.34
C LEU A 107 -5.93 12.77 -6.14
N PRO A 108 -6.97 12.22 -6.81
CA PRO A 108 -7.98 13.04 -7.48
C PRO A 108 -8.65 14.07 -6.57
N LEU A 109 -8.93 13.71 -5.32
CA LEU A 109 -9.56 14.64 -4.36
C LEU A 109 -8.63 15.78 -3.94
N ALA A 110 -7.32 15.58 -4.05
CA ALA A 110 -6.32 16.58 -3.70
C ALA A 110 -6.01 17.56 -4.85
N VAL A 111 -6.18 17.14 -6.11
CA VAL A 111 -5.70 17.91 -7.28
C VAL A 111 -6.76 18.22 -8.33
N LEU A 112 -7.91 17.55 -8.32
CA LEU A 112 -9.01 17.79 -9.26
C LEU A 112 -10.14 18.52 -8.54
N ASN A 113 -10.64 19.59 -9.18
CA ASN A 113 -11.82 20.35 -8.75
C ASN A 113 -13.04 19.95 -9.60
#